data_AF-A0A519VUW8-F1
#
_entry.id   AF-A0A519VUW8-F1
#
_cell.length_a   1.000
_cell.length_b   1.000
_cell.length_c   1.000
_cell.angle_alpha   90.00
_cell.angle_beta   90.00
_cell.angle_gamma   90.00
#
_symmetry.space_group_name_H-M   'P 1'
#
loop_
_entity.id
_entity.type
_entity.pdbx_description
1 polymer ?
#
loop_
_entity_poly.entity_id
_entity_poly.type
_entity_poly.pdbx_seq_one_letter_code
_entity_poly.pdbx_strand_id
1 'polypeptide(L)'
;MFSIKYNSLSRYCLVSFIFICSTIQVSYSQKKIDWWLTSNDKSALLSKQKSIKFSKKNVADSIVINIDEAQKYQEIDGFGFALTGGSAQHLIKMDASKRRQLLKELFGRDKDDLGISYLRVSIGASDLNDHVFSYNDLKDGETDPALTRFNLGPDERDVIPILKEILT
;
A
#
# COMPACT_ATOMS: atom_id res chain seq x y z
N MET A 1 31.58 70.19 15.33
CA MET A 1 31.15 71.07 16.44
C MET A 1 30.16 72.07 15.88
N PHE A 2 28.86 71.77 15.96
CA PHE A 2 27.73 72.69 16.10
C PHE A 2 26.50 71.79 16.28
N SER A 3 26.12 71.60 17.54
CA SER A 3 24.89 70.94 17.98
C SER A 3 23.92 72.06 18.38
N ILE A 4 22.61 71.90 18.17
CA ILE A 4 21.53 71.85 19.19
C ILE A 4 20.26 72.39 18.47
N LYS A 5 19.02 71.92 18.61
CA LYS A 5 18.38 70.77 19.30
C LYS A 5 16.97 70.56 18.69
N TYR A 6 16.47 69.35 18.92
CA TYR A 6 15.17 68.75 18.62
C TYR A 6 13.94 69.39 19.31
N ASN A 7 12.78 69.26 18.67
CA ASN A 7 11.52 68.61 19.14
C ASN A 7 10.39 69.01 18.19
N SER A 8 9.32 68.27 17.90
CA SER A 8 8.77 66.97 18.28
C SER A 8 7.54 66.83 17.38
N LEU A 9 7.24 65.64 16.84
CA LEU A 9 5.89 65.05 16.89
C LEU A 9 5.86 63.69 16.19
N SER A 10 5.48 62.71 17.01
CA SER A 10 5.28 61.31 16.71
C SER A 10 4.20 61.07 15.66
N ARG A 11 4.46 60.14 14.73
CA ARG A 11 3.44 59.38 14.01
C ARG A 11 3.88 57.92 13.92
N TYR A 12 3.24 57.08 14.74
CA TYR A 12 3.33 55.63 14.69
C TYR A 12 2.83 55.12 13.34
N CYS A 13 3.68 54.42 12.59
CA CYS A 13 3.29 53.69 11.39
C CYS A 13 3.02 52.23 11.80
N LEU A 14 1.74 51.87 11.94
CA LEU A 14 1.29 50.49 12.10
C LEU A 14 1.52 49.74 10.79
N VAL A 15 2.57 48.92 10.74
CA VAL A 15 2.80 47.99 9.63
C VAL A 15 1.97 46.73 9.89
N SER A 16 0.79 46.66 9.26
CA SER A 16 -0.01 45.43 9.21
C SER A 16 0.69 44.41 8.31
N PHE A 17 1.25 43.37 8.92
CA PHE A 17 1.81 42.22 8.19
C PHE A 17 0.65 41.30 7.78
N ILE A 18 0.14 41.48 6.56
CA ILE A 18 -0.84 40.55 5.99
C ILE A 18 -0.08 39.28 5.58
N PHE A 19 -0.19 38.24 6.40
CA PHE A 19 0.32 36.90 6.09
C PHE A 19 -0.61 36.26 5.07
N ILE A 20 -0.36 36.51 3.78
CA ILE A 20 -1.04 35.81 2.68
C ILE A 20 -0.49 34.37 2.68
N CYS A 21 -1.19 33.46 3.36
CA CYS A 21 -1.00 32.02 3.20
C CYS A 21 -1.53 31.65 1.81
N SER A 22 -0.65 31.74 0.81
CA SER A 22 -0.94 31.22 -0.53
C SER A 22 -1.04 29.70 -0.43
N THR A 23 -2.25 29.17 -0.40
CA THR A 23 -2.47 27.75 -0.64
C THR A 23 -2.00 27.47 -2.07
N ILE A 24 -0.85 26.82 -2.20
CA ILE A 24 -0.41 26.28 -3.50
C ILE A 24 -1.39 25.16 -3.83
N GLN A 25 -2.41 25.47 -4.63
CA GLN A 25 -3.20 24.45 -5.29
C GLN A 25 -2.27 23.77 -6.31
N VAL A 26 -1.69 22.64 -5.93
CA VAL A 26 -1.00 21.77 -6.86
C VAL A 26 -2.06 21.13 -7.76
N SER A 27 -2.42 21.80 -8.85
CA SER A 27 -3.20 21.16 -9.91
C SER A 27 -2.31 20.18 -10.67
N TYR A 28 -2.44 18.89 -10.38
CA TYR A 28 -1.91 17.84 -11.24
C TYR A 28 -2.66 17.87 -12.58
N SER A 29 -2.11 18.55 -13.59
CA SER A 29 -2.59 18.47 -14.97
C SER A 29 -2.12 17.15 -15.58
N GLN A 30 -2.67 16.02 -15.12
CA GLN A 30 -2.35 14.73 -15.69
C GLN A 30 -3.11 14.57 -17.01
N LYS A 31 -2.50 15.04 -18.10
CA LYS A 31 -3.11 15.05 -19.45
C LYS A 31 -3.16 13.67 -20.13
N LYS A 32 -2.68 12.62 -19.45
CA LYS A 32 -2.58 11.25 -19.98
C LYS A 32 -3.12 10.25 -18.98
N ILE A 33 -3.88 9.29 -19.48
CA ILE A 33 -4.43 8.15 -18.74
C ILE A 33 -3.54 6.95 -19.04
N ASP A 34 -2.92 6.41 -18.00
CA ASP A 34 -2.26 5.11 -18.06
C ASP A 34 -3.28 4.02 -17.73
N TRP A 35 -3.20 2.90 -18.44
CA TRP A 35 -4.08 1.76 -18.26
C TRP A 35 -3.34 0.46 -18.51
N TRP A 36 -3.83 -0.60 -17.90
CA TRP A 36 -3.28 -1.95 -17.98
C TRP A 36 -4.36 -2.91 -18.46
N LEU A 37 -3.94 -3.94 -19.20
CA LEU A 37 -4.84 -4.94 -19.76
C LEU A 37 -4.37 -6.35 -19.41
N THR A 38 -5.33 -7.16 -18.95
CA THR A 38 -5.25 -8.61 -18.89
C THR A 38 -6.38 -9.17 -19.75
N SER A 39 -6.06 -10.06 -20.70
CA SER A 39 -7.03 -10.69 -21.58
C SER A 39 -7.12 -12.19 -21.32
N ASN A 40 -8.31 -12.76 -21.53
CA ASN A 40 -8.56 -14.19 -21.31
C ASN A 40 -7.74 -15.10 -22.24
N ASP A 41 -7.48 -14.64 -23.46
CA ASP A 41 -6.64 -15.33 -24.45
C ASP A 41 -5.13 -15.19 -24.17
N LYS A 42 -4.76 -14.51 -23.08
CA LYS A 42 -3.38 -14.23 -22.66
C LYS A 42 -2.55 -13.38 -23.65
N SER A 43 -3.18 -12.75 -24.64
CA SER A 43 -2.50 -11.78 -25.52
C SER A 43 -1.98 -10.56 -24.76
N ALA A 44 -2.56 -10.28 -23.59
CA ALA A 44 -2.11 -9.30 -22.62
C ALA A 44 -2.17 -9.89 -21.20
N LEU A 45 -1.08 -9.80 -20.43
CA LEU A 45 -0.99 -10.26 -19.04
C LEU A 45 -0.51 -9.11 -18.15
N LEU A 46 -1.45 -8.41 -17.51
CA LEU A 46 -1.21 -7.17 -16.75
C LEU A 46 -0.24 -6.21 -17.45
N SER A 47 -0.47 -6.01 -18.74
CA SER A 47 0.47 -5.28 -19.59
C SER A 47 0.09 -3.82 -19.66
N LYS A 48 1.07 -2.92 -19.45
CA LYS A 48 0.87 -1.48 -19.62
C LYS A 48 0.59 -1.16 -21.08
N GLN A 49 -0.51 -0.44 -21.32
CA GLN A 49 -0.96 -0.09 -22.64
C GLN A 49 -0.52 1.32 -23.03
N LYS A 50 -0.69 1.64 -24.33
CA LYS A 50 -0.41 3.00 -24.83
C LYS A 50 -1.33 4.00 -24.13
N SER A 51 -0.73 4.98 -23.45
CA SER A 51 -1.49 6.00 -22.71
C SER A 51 -2.44 6.77 -23.61
N ILE A 52 -3.64 7.04 -23.10
CA ILE A 52 -4.70 7.76 -23.80
C ILE A 52 -4.66 9.23 -23.35
N LYS A 53 -5.05 10.16 -24.23
CA LYS A 53 -5.15 11.59 -23.90
C LYS A 53 -6.62 11.97 -23.77
N PHE A 54 -6.91 12.86 -22.82
CA PHE A 54 -8.24 13.46 -22.73
C PHE A 54 -8.60 14.18 -24.03
N SER A 55 -9.84 14.00 -24.48
CA SER A 55 -10.40 14.61 -25.68
C SER A 55 -11.66 15.38 -25.30
N LYS A 56 -11.86 16.54 -25.92
CA LYS A 56 -13.09 17.34 -25.79
C LYS A 56 -14.17 16.93 -26.81
N LYS A 57 -13.88 15.94 -27.67
CA LYS A 57 -14.84 15.47 -28.67
C LYS A 57 -15.80 14.48 -28.02
N ASN A 58 -17.09 14.79 -28.05
CA ASN A 58 -18.13 13.81 -27.82
C ASN A 58 -18.13 12.81 -28.97
N VAL A 59 -17.97 11.53 -28.66
CA VAL A 59 -18.07 10.45 -29.64
C VAL A 59 -19.55 10.05 -29.67
N ALA A 60 -20.20 10.17 -30.84
CA ALA A 60 -21.56 9.69 -31.02
C ALA A 60 -21.59 8.16 -30.79
N ASP A 61 -22.68 7.66 -30.19
CA ASP A 61 -22.92 6.24 -29.92
C ASP A 61 -21.96 5.55 -28.93
N SER A 62 -21.21 6.31 -28.11
CA SER A 62 -20.39 5.73 -27.04
C SER A 62 -21.17 5.50 -25.74
N ILE A 63 -20.91 4.38 -25.06
CA ILE A 63 -21.31 4.19 -23.66
C ILE A 63 -20.44 5.08 -22.78
N VAL A 64 -21.07 5.97 -21.99
CA VAL A 64 -20.38 6.93 -21.13
C VAL A 64 -20.55 6.55 -19.66
N ILE A 65 -19.43 6.46 -18.94
CA ILE A 65 -19.40 6.33 -17.48
C ILE A 65 -18.98 7.68 -16.91
N ASN A 66 -19.85 8.31 -16.11
CA ASN A 66 -19.58 9.58 -15.44
C ASN A 66 -19.09 9.33 -14.00
N ILE A 67 -18.07 10.06 -13.58
CA ILE A 67 -17.52 10.00 -12.22
C ILE A 67 -17.92 11.31 -11.50
N ASP A 68 -18.59 11.19 -10.36
CA ASP A 68 -18.91 12.31 -9.47
C ASP A 68 -18.00 12.28 -8.24
N GLU A 69 -17.04 13.21 -8.17
CA GLU A 69 -16.07 13.30 -7.07
C GLU A 69 -16.70 13.81 -5.75
N ALA A 70 -17.91 14.40 -5.78
CA ALA A 70 -18.62 14.84 -4.58
C ALA A 70 -19.31 13.67 -3.86
N GLN A 71 -19.59 12.58 -4.58
CA GLN A 71 -20.21 11.37 -4.02
C GLN A 71 -19.14 10.42 -3.46
N LYS A 72 -19.06 10.35 -2.13
CA LYS A 72 -18.09 9.51 -1.41
C LYS A 72 -18.73 8.24 -0.86
N TYR A 73 -17.90 7.20 -0.74
CA TYR A 73 -18.26 5.90 -0.15
C TYR A 73 -17.18 5.49 0.87
N GLN A 74 -16.93 4.19 1.04
CA GLN A 74 -15.92 3.67 1.94
C GLN A 74 -14.50 4.03 1.51
N GLU A 75 -13.62 4.18 2.50
CA GLU A 75 -12.17 4.18 2.29
C GLU A 75 -11.68 2.75 2.01
N ILE A 76 -10.51 2.63 1.37
CA ILE A 76 -9.92 1.36 0.98
C ILE A 76 -8.58 1.19 1.70
N ASP A 77 -8.51 0.20 2.59
CA ASP A 77 -7.28 -0.12 3.31
C ASP A 77 -6.24 -0.80 2.41
N GLY A 78 -6.68 -1.72 1.54
CA GLY A 78 -5.77 -2.42 0.66
C GLY A 78 -6.35 -3.64 -0.04
N PHE A 79 -5.49 -4.27 -0.82
CA PHE A 79 -5.78 -5.50 -1.55
C PHE A 79 -4.64 -6.49 -1.38
N GLY A 80 -4.98 -7.78 -1.43
CA GLY A 80 -4.00 -8.85 -1.51
C GLY A 80 -4.60 -10.23 -1.30
N PHE A 81 -3.87 -11.10 -0.62
CA PHE A 81 -4.13 -12.53 -0.56
C PHE A 81 -3.73 -13.14 0.79
N ALA A 82 -3.93 -14.45 0.93
CA ALA A 82 -3.49 -15.18 2.12
C ALA A 82 -2.04 -15.66 1.98
N LEU A 83 -1.19 -15.33 2.95
CA LEU A 83 0.08 -16.03 3.15
C LEU A 83 -0.19 -17.21 4.08
N THR A 84 -0.53 -18.36 3.49
CA THR A 84 -0.73 -19.62 4.22
C THR A 84 0.61 -20.27 4.55
N GLY A 85 0.61 -21.22 5.49
CA GLY A 85 1.82 -22.00 5.79
C GLY A 85 2.40 -22.70 4.55
N GLY A 86 1.54 -23.31 3.72
CA GLY A 86 1.98 -23.92 2.46
C GLY A 86 2.61 -22.93 1.47
N SER A 87 2.06 -21.71 1.34
CA SER A 87 2.67 -20.66 0.52
C SER A 87 4.02 -20.22 1.08
N ALA A 88 4.13 -20.03 2.40
CA ALA A 88 5.37 -19.66 3.05
C ALA A 88 6.45 -20.74 2.91
N GLN A 89 6.09 -22.01 3.10
CA GLN A 89 6.98 -23.15 2.87
C GLN A 89 7.46 -23.23 1.42
N HIS A 90 6.57 -22.96 0.46
CA HIS A 90 6.95 -22.93 -0.94
C HIS A 90 7.99 -21.82 -1.21
N LEU A 91 7.72 -20.60 -0.72
CA LEU A 91 8.62 -19.45 -0.90
C LEU A 91 10.00 -19.71 -0.26
N ILE A 92 10.05 -20.26 0.95
CA ILE A 92 11.32 -20.53 1.64
C ILE A 92 12.17 -21.58 0.95
N LYS A 93 11.54 -22.54 0.26
CA LYS A 93 12.24 -23.57 -0.53
C LYS A 93 12.73 -23.06 -1.89
N MET A 94 12.31 -21.87 -2.32
CA MET A 94 12.86 -21.24 -3.52
C MET A 94 14.31 -20.80 -3.30
N ASP A 95 15.05 -20.65 -4.40
CA ASP A 95 16.30 -19.90 -4.41
C ASP A 95 16.08 -18.49 -3.84
N ALA A 96 16.97 -18.04 -2.96
CA ALA A 96 16.81 -16.79 -2.23
C ALA A 96 16.83 -15.56 -3.15
N SER A 97 17.49 -15.59 -4.30
CA SER A 97 17.44 -14.47 -5.25
C SER A 97 16.10 -14.42 -5.98
N LYS A 98 15.54 -15.58 -6.34
CA LYS A 98 14.24 -15.70 -7.01
C LYS A 98 13.08 -15.37 -6.10
N ARG A 99 13.14 -15.78 -4.83
CA ARG A 99 12.14 -15.37 -3.82
C ARG A 99 12.14 -13.85 -3.68
N ARG A 100 13.30 -13.22 -3.49
CA ARG A 100 13.38 -11.76 -3.35
C ARG A 100 12.85 -11.02 -4.58
N GLN A 101 13.14 -11.51 -5.79
CA GLN A 101 12.59 -10.96 -7.02
C GLN A 101 11.06 -11.03 -7.03
N LEU A 102 10.50 -12.19 -6.68
CA LEU A 102 9.05 -12.38 -6.60
C LEU A 102 8.40 -11.50 -5.53
N LEU A 103 8.97 -11.44 -4.32
CA LEU A 103 8.43 -10.59 -3.25
C LEU A 103 8.51 -9.11 -3.62
N LYS A 104 9.56 -8.68 -4.31
CA LYS A 104 9.67 -7.33 -4.85
C LYS A 104 8.58 -7.04 -5.89
N GLU A 105 8.37 -7.94 -6.84
CA GLU A 105 7.31 -7.82 -7.84
C GLU A 105 5.92 -7.72 -7.17
N LEU A 106 5.64 -8.53 -6.15
CA LEU A 106 4.35 -8.55 -5.47
C LEU A 106 4.12 -7.31 -4.57
N PHE A 107 5.08 -6.95 -3.72
CA PHE A 107 4.89 -5.97 -2.64
C PHE A 107 5.56 -4.63 -2.87
N GLY A 108 6.47 -4.55 -3.85
CA GLY A 108 7.17 -3.33 -4.20
C GLY A 108 6.25 -2.26 -4.79
N ARG A 109 6.79 -1.04 -4.92
CA ARG A 109 6.08 0.14 -5.43
C ARG A 109 6.77 0.78 -6.63
N ASP A 110 7.73 0.07 -7.24
CA ASP A 110 8.38 0.55 -8.46
C ASP A 110 7.46 0.35 -9.66
N LYS A 111 7.91 0.85 -10.82
CA LYS A 111 7.10 0.99 -12.05
C LYS A 111 6.37 -0.28 -12.51
N ASP A 112 6.94 -1.45 -12.22
CA ASP A 112 6.44 -2.76 -12.68
C ASP A 112 6.03 -3.68 -11.51
N ASP A 113 6.05 -3.18 -10.28
CA ASP A 113 5.61 -3.93 -9.10
C ASP A 113 4.08 -3.80 -8.91
N LEU A 114 3.45 -4.79 -8.28
CA LEU A 114 1.99 -4.88 -8.09
C LEU A 114 1.48 -4.06 -6.90
N GLY A 115 2.33 -3.73 -5.94
CA GLY A 115 1.96 -2.91 -4.79
C GLY A 115 0.91 -3.54 -3.87
N ILE A 116 0.92 -4.87 -3.73
CA ILE A 116 0.06 -5.58 -2.76
C ILE A 116 0.24 -4.97 -1.38
N SER A 117 -0.87 -4.62 -0.73
CA SER A 117 -0.86 -3.80 0.50
C SER A 117 -1.60 -4.45 1.67
N TYR A 118 -2.15 -5.64 1.48
CA TYR A 118 -2.87 -6.36 2.51
C TYR A 118 -2.56 -7.86 2.44
N LEU A 119 -2.29 -8.47 3.59
CA LEU A 119 -2.16 -9.93 3.71
C LEU A 119 -3.08 -10.49 4.79
N ARG A 120 -3.60 -11.68 4.54
CA ARG A 120 -4.25 -12.52 5.55
C ARG A 120 -3.28 -13.61 5.99
N VAL A 121 -3.15 -13.81 7.30
CA VAL A 121 -2.42 -14.91 7.91
C VAL A 121 -3.36 -15.69 8.84
N SER A 122 -3.14 -17.00 8.99
CA SER A 122 -3.86 -17.80 9.98
C SER A 122 -3.21 -17.69 11.36
N ILE A 123 -3.97 -18.04 12.39
CA ILE A 123 -3.46 -18.29 13.74
C ILE A 123 -3.44 -19.80 13.90
N GLY A 124 -2.25 -20.40 13.90
CA GLY A 124 -2.07 -21.85 13.81
C GLY A 124 -2.31 -22.37 12.39
N ALA A 125 -2.47 -23.69 12.28
CA ALA A 125 -2.67 -24.34 10.99
C ALA A 125 -3.98 -23.93 10.31
N SER A 126 -3.89 -23.75 9.00
CA SER A 126 -5.00 -23.83 8.06
C SER A 126 -5.03 -25.20 7.38
N ASP A 127 -6.05 -25.47 6.57
CA ASP A 127 -6.09 -26.61 5.66
C ASP A 127 -4.96 -26.61 4.62
N LEU A 128 -4.35 -25.45 4.37
CA LEU A 128 -3.21 -25.25 3.47
C LEU A 128 -1.85 -25.32 4.20
N ASN A 129 -1.79 -25.97 5.36
CA ASN A 129 -0.54 -26.40 6.01
C ASN A 129 -0.28 -27.88 5.72
N ASP A 130 0.96 -28.34 5.84
CA ASP A 130 1.33 -29.74 5.61
C ASP A 130 0.91 -30.69 6.75
N HIS A 131 0.60 -30.14 7.92
CA HIS A 131 0.03 -30.84 9.06
C HIS A 131 -0.83 -29.88 9.90
N VAL A 132 -1.71 -30.47 10.73
CA VAL A 132 -2.55 -29.73 11.66
C VAL A 132 -1.75 -29.42 12.92
N PHE A 133 -1.85 -28.18 13.40
CA PHE A 133 -1.32 -27.75 14.69
C PHE A 133 -2.06 -26.52 15.21
N SER A 134 -2.01 -26.30 16.51
CA SER A 134 -2.30 -25.03 17.16
C SER A 134 -1.06 -24.51 17.89
N TYR A 135 -1.07 -23.25 18.31
CA TYR A 135 0.04 -22.71 19.11
C TYR A 135 0.10 -23.25 20.53
N ASN A 136 -0.85 -24.08 20.96
CA ASN A 136 -0.88 -24.67 22.29
C ASN A 136 -1.37 -26.13 22.25
N ASP A 137 -0.79 -26.94 21.36
CA ASP A 137 -1.11 -28.36 21.29
C ASP A 137 -0.60 -29.12 22.53
N LEU A 138 -1.52 -29.87 23.14
CA LEU A 138 -1.30 -30.66 24.34
C LEU A 138 -1.58 -32.14 24.05
N LYS A 139 -1.08 -33.02 24.92
CA LYS A 139 -1.46 -34.45 24.82
C LYS A 139 -2.89 -34.65 25.29
N ASP A 140 -3.52 -35.73 24.84
CA ASP A 140 -4.88 -36.09 25.27
C ASP A 140 -5.01 -36.11 26.80
N GLY A 141 -6.00 -35.38 27.32
CA GLY A 141 -6.27 -35.25 28.74
C GLY A 141 -5.50 -34.15 29.47
N GLU A 142 -4.57 -33.46 28.82
CA GLU A 142 -3.89 -32.29 29.38
C GLU A 142 -4.71 -31.00 29.18
N THR A 143 -4.54 -30.03 30.09
CA THR A 143 -5.06 -28.65 29.95
C THR A 143 -3.97 -27.65 30.31
N ASP A 144 -3.94 -26.50 29.65
CA ASP A 144 -3.00 -25.41 29.95
C ASP A 144 -3.70 -24.04 29.83
N PRO A 145 -4.58 -23.68 30.79
CA PRO A 145 -5.27 -22.39 30.77
C PRO A 145 -4.33 -21.18 30.90
N ALA A 146 -3.13 -21.40 31.42
CA ALA A 146 -2.12 -20.36 31.61
C ALA A 146 -1.22 -20.16 30.37
N LEU A 147 -1.42 -20.94 29.29
CA LEU A 147 -0.63 -20.87 28.05
C LEU A 147 0.89 -20.99 28.28
N THR A 148 1.30 -21.76 29.28
CA THR A 148 2.71 -21.98 29.61
C THR A 148 3.47 -22.74 28.53
N ARG A 149 2.75 -23.45 27.64
CA ARG A 149 3.31 -24.20 26.51
C ARG A 149 3.07 -23.53 25.16
N PHE A 150 2.58 -22.28 25.14
CA PHE A 150 2.35 -21.55 23.90
C PHE A 150 3.64 -21.42 23.08
N ASN A 151 3.57 -21.76 21.79
CA ASN A 151 4.67 -21.65 20.86
C ASN A 151 4.15 -21.43 19.43
N LEU A 152 4.74 -20.48 18.69
CA LEU A 152 4.41 -20.22 17.29
C LEU A 152 4.86 -21.37 16.37
N GLY A 153 5.80 -22.20 16.82
CA GLY A 153 6.07 -23.52 16.27
C GLY A 153 6.48 -23.47 14.79
N PRO A 154 5.72 -24.13 13.88
CA PRO A 154 6.03 -24.12 12.46
C PRO A 154 6.19 -22.73 11.85
N ASP A 155 5.37 -21.76 12.27
CA ASP A 155 5.33 -20.41 11.68
C ASP A 155 6.62 -19.60 11.93
N GLU A 156 7.41 -19.95 12.96
CA GLU A 156 8.74 -19.36 13.17
C GLU A 156 9.73 -19.72 12.06
N ARG A 157 9.50 -20.86 11.39
CA ARG A 157 10.39 -21.38 10.35
C ARG A 157 9.95 -20.96 8.96
N ASP A 158 8.65 -20.77 8.73
CA ASP A 158 8.09 -20.46 7.41
C ASP A 158 7.44 -19.08 7.29
N VAL A 159 6.29 -18.84 7.94
CA VAL A 159 5.49 -17.63 7.76
C VAL A 159 6.25 -16.38 8.23
N ILE A 160 6.85 -16.41 9.42
CA ILE A 160 7.50 -15.24 10.03
C ILE A 160 8.71 -14.74 9.22
N PRO A 161 9.65 -15.59 8.77
CA PRO A 161 10.75 -15.13 7.93
C PRO A 161 10.28 -14.50 6.61
N ILE A 162 9.23 -15.06 5.98
CA ILE A 162 8.67 -14.48 4.75
C ILE A 162 8.03 -13.11 5.02
N LEU A 163 7.25 -12.96 6.09
CA LEU A 163 6.69 -11.67 6.47
C LEU A 163 7.77 -10.62 6.73
N LYS A 164 8.89 -11.00 7.35
CA LYS A 164 10.04 -10.11 7.52
C LYS A 164 10.62 -9.70 6.18
N GLU A 165 10.85 -10.64 5.25
CA GLU A 165 11.32 -10.31 3.89
C GLU A 165 10.36 -9.38 3.13
N ILE A 166 9.03 -9.50 3.34
CA ILE A 166 8.03 -8.63 2.71
C ILE A 166 8.07 -7.19 3.22
N LEU A 167 8.37 -7.00 4.51
CA LEU A 167 8.35 -5.69 5.16
C LEU A 167 9.67 -4.90 5.05
N THR A 168 10.70 -5.48 4.42
CA THR A 168 12.05 -4.88 4.33
C THR A 168 12.32 -4.34 2.93
#